data_AF-E0W6S3-F1
#
_entry.id   AF-E0W6S3-F1
#
_cell.length_a   1.000
_cell.length_b   1.000
_cell.length_c   1.000
_cell.angle_alpha   90.00
_cell.angle_beta   90.00
_cell.angle_gamma   90.00
#
_symmetry.space_group_name_H-M   'P 1'
#
loop_
_entity.id
_entity.type
_entity.pdbx_description
1 polymer ?
#
loop_
_entity_poly.entity_id
_entity_poly.type
_entity_poly.pdbx_seq_one_letter_code
_entity_poly.pdbx_strand_id
1 'polypeptide(L)'
;GALYWYPPQPDFSTAAGWPSSWSNHQPYTDKLTARLPSTDHPSTDGKFYMSQVSDVVASLLKGQGYSQTTINSNPNYKDHVYGYPAYDFLDGKRGGPVATYFQTAVKRKNFTYKQYVYVQNVVRNGAQITGVKTNDTSLGPNGVIPLTSKGRVVLSAGSFGTPRILFRSGIGPTDM
;
A
#
# COMPACT_ATOMS: atom_id res chain seq x y z
N GLY A 1 12.98 1.07 2.23
CA GLY A 1 12.93 1.81 3.50
C GLY A 1 11.96 1.22 4.51
N ALA A 2 10.73 0.87 4.12
CA ALA A 2 9.65 0.51 5.07
C ALA A 2 9.29 1.62 6.07
N LEU A 3 9.65 2.87 5.75
CA LEU A 3 9.14 4.02 6.48
C LEU A 3 7.62 4.00 6.41
N TYR A 4 7.00 4.18 7.56
CA TYR A 4 5.59 3.92 7.72
C TYR A 4 4.94 5.04 8.54
N TRP A 5 4.10 5.83 7.87
CA TRP A 5 3.42 6.96 8.47
C TRP A 5 1.92 6.78 8.30
N TYR A 6 1.17 6.95 9.39
CA TYR A 6 -0.27 7.04 9.27
C TYR A 6 -0.65 8.35 8.55
N PRO A 7 -1.65 8.32 7.66
CA PRO A 7 -2.01 9.50 6.89
C PRO A 7 -2.63 10.56 7.80
N PRO A 8 -2.18 11.83 7.75
CA PRO A 8 -2.94 12.95 8.30
C PRO A 8 -4.20 13.23 7.47
N GLN A 9 -5.14 13.97 8.06
CA GLN A 9 -6.41 14.33 7.44
C GLN A 9 -6.27 15.02 6.06
N PRO A 10 -5.31 15.95 5.84
CA PRO A 10 -5.15 16.61 4.54
C PRO A 10 -4.81 15.66 3.38
N ASP A 11 -4.19 14.50 3.64
CA ASP A 11 -3.81 13.52 2.60
C ASP A 11 -5.03 12.94 1.88
N PHE A 12 -6.18 12.87 2.57
CA PHE A 12 -7.46 12.41 2.05
C PHE A 12 -8.46 13.55 1.80
N SER A 13 -8.00 14.80 1.80
CA SER A 13 -8.85 15.96 1.60
C SER A 13 -9.32 16.12 0.16
N THR A 14 -10.45 16.82 -0.03
CA THR A 14 -10.92 17.22 -1.35
C THR A 14 -9.98 18.21 -2.04
N ALA A 15 -9.25 19.02 -1.28
CA ALA A 15 -8.21 19.92 -1.80
C ALA A 15 -7.04 19.14 -2.42
N ALA A 16 -6.77 17.92 -1.94
CA ALA A 16 -5.80 17.00 -2.53
C ALA A 16 -6.37 16.19 -3.72
N GLY A 17 -7.63 16.44 -4.12
CA GLY A 17 -8.28 15.79 -5.27
C GLY A 17 -9.11 14.55 -4.94
N TRP A 18 -9.25 14.17 -3.67
CA TRP A 18 -10.12 13.06 -3.29
C TRP A 18 -11.60 13.44 -3.35
N PRO A 19 -12.51 12.51 -3.73
CA PRO A 19 -13.94 12.76 -3.59
C PRO A 19 -14.32 12.96 -2.11
N SER A 20 -15.36 13.74 -1.85
CA SER A 20 -15.82 14.02 -0.47
C SER A 20 -16.10 12.76 0.35
N SER A 21 -16.60 11.70 -0.28
CA SER A 21 -16.88 10.40 0.34
C SER A 21 -15.63 9.65 0.83
N TRP A 22 -14.43 10.08 0.45
CA TRP A 22 -13.15 9.51 0.90
C TRP A 22 -12.50 10.26 2.05
N SER A 23 -12.96 11.49 2.34
CA SER A 23 -12.36 12.36 3.37
C SER A 23 -12.39 11.77 4.78
N ASN A 24 -13.39 10.93 5.09
CA ASN A 24 -13.43 10.19 6.34
C ASN A 24 -12.59 8.92 6.25
N HIS A 25 -11.27 9.08 6.24
CA HIS A 25 -10.33 7.96 6.11
C HIS A 25 -10.16 7.17 7.42
N GLN A 26 -10.51 7.76 8.57
CA GLN A 26 -10.22 7.22 9.90
C GLN A 26 -10.66 5.75 10.08
N PRO A 27 -11.87 5.32 9.69
CA PRO A 27 -12.29 3.92 9.85
C PRO A 27 -11.43 2.92 9.06
N TYR A 28 -10.78 3.36 7.98
CA TYR A 28 -9.87 2.53 7.19
C TYR A 28 -8.46 2.56 7.75
N THR A 29 -8.01 3.73 8.24
CA THR A 29 -6.75 3.86 8.98
C THR A 29 -6.77 2.99 10.24
N ASP A 30 -7.86 2.97 11.01
CA ASP A 30 -7.98 2.11 12.21
C ASP A 30 -7.85 0.63 11.88
N LYS A 31 -8.45 0.19 10.77
CA LYS A 31 -8.30 -1.20 10.27
C LYS A 31 -6.87 -1.50 9.84
N LEU A 32 -6.16 -0.53 9.28
CA LEU A 32 -4.76 -0.66 8.91
C LEU A 32 -3.88 -0.76 10.16
N THR A 33 -4.00 0.15 11.10
CA THR A 33 -3.15 0.21 12.31
C THR A 33 -3.38 -0.98 13.23
N ALA A 34 -4.61 -1.52 13.28
CA ALA A 34 -4.90 -2.76 14.01
C ALA A 34 -4.20 -3.99 13.42
N ARG A 35 -3.84 -3.97 12.13
CA ARG A 35 -3.13 -5.06 11.45
C ARG A 35 -1.63 -4.83 11.40
N LEU A 36 -1.23 -3.57 11.25
CA LEU A 36 0.14 -3.10 11.09
C LEU A 36 0.38 -1.93 12.05
N PRO A 37 0.57 -2.21 13.35
CA PRO A 37 0.93 -1.17 14.29
C PRO A 37 2.31 -0.61 13.95
N SER A 38 2.44 0.71 14.00
CA SER A 38 3.71 1.42 13.90
C SER A 38 4.62 1.10 15.07
N THR A 39 5.91 0.94 14.79
CA THR A 39 6.99 0.95 15.78
C THR A 39 8.13 1.84 15.29
N ASP A 40 8.65 2.71 16.15
CA ASP A 40 9.90 3.45 15.88
C ASP A 40 11.14 2.75 16.46
N HIS A 41 10.94 1.73 17.30
CA HIS A 41 11.96 0.87 17.90
C HIS A 41 11.72 -0.59 17.48
N PRO A 42 11.98 -0.96 16.21
CA PRO A 42 11.63 -2.27 15.69
C PRO A 42 12.45 -3.43 16.29
N SER A 43 13.57 -3.14 16.98
CA SER A 43 14.34 -4.16 17.69
C SER A 43 13.48 -4.79 18.79
N THR A 44 13.52 -6.13 18.90
CA THR A 44 12.70 -6.87 19.88
C THR A 44 13.11 -6.61 21.33
N ASP A 45 14.29 -6.05 21.57
CA ASP A 45 14.74 -5.61 22.89
C ASP A 45 14.33 -4.17 23.24
N GLY A 46 13.58 -3.50 22.34
CA GLY A 46 13.06 -2.15 22.51
C GLY A 46 14.10 -1.04 22.36
N LYS A 47 15.34 -1.36 21.96
CA LYS A 47 16.43 -0.36 21.84
C LYS A 47 16.57 0.18 20.42
N PHE A 48 17.07 1.40 20.36
CA PHE A 48 17.58 1.99 19.12
C PHE A 48 19.05 1.61 18.94
N TYR A 49 19.45 1.39 17.69
CA TYR A 49 20.82 1.06 17.31
C TYR A 49 21.29 2.03 16.23
N MET A 50 22.60 2.34 16.26
CA MET A 50 23.24 3.26 15.30
C MET A 50 22.54 4.63 15.21
N SER A 51 22.19 5.23 16.36
CA SER A 51 21.43 6.48 16.46
C SER A 51 22.25 7.75 16.20
N GLN A 52 23.56 7.67 15.96
CA GLN A 52 24.47 8.82 15.96
C GLN A 52 24.01 9.94 15.01
N VAL A 53 23.50 9.57 13.83
CA VAL A 53 22.95 10.54 12.87
C VAL A 53 21.68 11.21 13.41
N SER A 54 20.80 10.43 14.05
CA SER A 54 19.60 10.95 14.71
C SER A 54 19.96 11.95 15.81
N ASP A 55 20.97 11.65 16.62
CA ASP A 55 21.38 12.49 17.76
C ASP A 55 21.94 13.86 17.31
N VAL A 56 22.77 13.85 16.26
CA VAL A 56 23.33 15.08 15.67
C VAL A 56 22.24 15.93 15.03
N VAL A 57 21.35 15.31 14.23
CA VAL A 57 20.28 16.03 13.54
C VAL A 57 19.23 16.54 14.51
N ALA A 58 18.87 15.77 15.55
CA ALA A 58 17.96 16.21 16.61
C ALA A 58 18.46 17.49 17.30
N SER A 59 19.77 17.56 17.59
CA SER A 59 20.39 18.75 18.20
C SER A 59 20.27 19.98 17.31
N LEU A 60 20.51 19.82 16.00
CA LEU A 60 20.34 20.89 15.01
C LEU A 60 18.88 21.36 14.91
N LEU A 61 17.94 20.42 14.79
CA LEU A 61 16.51 20.72 14.61
C LEU A 61 15.91 21.39 15.86
N LYS A 62 16.32 20.95 17.05
CA LYS A 62 15.94 21.60 18.31
C LYS A 62 16.38 23.07 18.35
N GLY A 63 17.59 23.37 17.86
CA GLY A 63 18.09 24.75 17.73
C GLY A 63 17.27 25.62 16.77
N GLN A 64 16.50 25.01 15.86
CA GLN A 64 15.60 25.68 14.92
C GLN A 64 14.13 25.70 15.38
N GLY A 65 13.86 25.33 16.64
CA GLY A 65 12.51 25.33 17.20
C GLY A 65 11.66 24.11 16.83
N TYR A 66 12.25 23.06 16.26
CA TYR A 66 11.52 21.81 16.06
C TYR A 66 11.35 21.03 17.36
N SER A 67 10.23 20.30 17.47
CA SER A 67 9.92 19.45 18.63
C SER A 67 10.01 17.96 18.30
N GLN A 68 10.59 17.17 19.20
CA GLN A 68 10.61 15.72 19.05
C GLN A 68 9.25 15.12 19.43
N THR A 69 8.76 14.15 18.65
CA THR A 69 7.57 13.36 18.98
C THR A 69 7.67 11.93 18.43
N THR A 70 6.84 11.04 18.94
CA THR A 70 6.53 9.77 18.25
C THR A 70 5.61 10.10 17.07
N ILE A 71 6.15 10.16 15.85
CA ILE A 71 5.48 10.75 14.67
C ILE A 71 4.04 10.24 14.43
N ASN A 72 3.81 8.94 14.66
CA ASN A 72 2.51 8.31 14.43
C ASN A 72 1.52 8.43 15.61
N SER A 73 1.93 9.00 16.75
CA SER A 73 1.01 9.26 17.88
C SER A 73 0.06 10.42 17.59
N ASN A 74 0.47 11.37 16.75
CA ASN A 74 -0.37 12.43 16.21
C ASN A 74 -0.06 12.66 14.72
N PRO A 75 -0.74 11.93 13.80
CA PRO A 75 -0.50 12.04 12.37
C PRO A 75 -0.69 13.46 11.83
N ASN A 76 -1.60 14.24 12.39
CA ASN A 76 -1.89 15.61 11.94
C ASN A 76 -0.83 16.65 12.35
N TYR A 77 0.01 16.35 13.34
CA TYR A 77 1.07 17.26 13.79
C TYR A 77 2.38 16.96 13.07
N LYS A 78 2.69 17.77 12.04
CA LYS A 78 3.85 17.56 11.16
C LYS A 78 4.74 18.78 10.96
N ASP A 79 4.18 19.98 11.13
CA ASP A 79 4.97 21.21 11.04
C ASP A 79 5.96 21.31 12.21
N HIS A 80 7.23 21.60 11.91
CA HIS A 80 8.31 21.71 12.89
C HIS A 80 8.42 20.52 13.87
N VAL A 81 8.25 19.30 13.35
CA VAL A 81 8.34 18.06 14.13
C VAL A 81 9.46 17.15 13.60
N TYR A 82 10.16 16.48 14.51
CA TYR A 82 11.04 15.35 14.19
C TYR A 82 10.80 14.18 15.14
N GLY A 83 11.33 13.01 14.79
CA GLY A 83 11.18 11.80 15.58
C GLY A 83 11.96 10.65 14.96
N TYR A 84 12.00 9.52 15.67
CA TYR A 84 12.59 8.31 15.13
C TYR A 84 11.79 7.81 13.93
N PRO A 85 12.45 7.21 12.93
CA PRO A 85 11.76 6.62 11.79
C PRO A 85 10.82 5.51 12.25
N ALA A 86 9.57 5.57 11.81
CA ALA A 86 8.58 4.55 12.11
C ALA A 86 8.50 3.49 11.01
N TYR A 87 8.19 2.25 11.40
CA TYR A 87 8.10 1.07 10.55
C TYR A 87 6.83 0.26 10.86
N ASP A 88 6.37 -0.51 9.89
CA ASP A 88 5.31 -1.53 10.04
C ASP A 88 5.90 -2.94 10.30
N PHE A 89 7.01 -2.98 11.04
CA PHE A 89 7.73 -4.20 11.37
C PHE A 89 7.07 -4.94 12.54
N LEU A 90 7.21 -6.27 12.54
CA LEU A 90 6.65 -7.15 13.55
C LEU A 90 7.75 -8.10 14.02
N ASP A 91 7.96 -8.19 15.33
CA ASP A 91 8.96 -9.07 15.97
C ASP A 91 10.37 -8.94 15.37
N GLY A 92 10.86 -7.72 15.16
CA GLY A 92 12.19 -7.47 14.59
C GLY A 92 12.35 -7.83 13.12
N LYS A 93 11.26 -8.18 12.42
CA LYS A 93 11.27 -8.58 11.01
C LYS A 93 10.42 -7.65 10.17
N ARG A 94 10.65 -7.69 8.85
CA ARG A 94 9.76 -7.06 7.88
C ARG A 94 8.34 -7.58 8.08
N GLY A 95 7.44 -6.69 8.48
CA GLY A 95 6.02 -6.97 8.61
C GLY A 95 5.29 -6.69 7.29
N GLY A 96 4.43 -5.69 7.30
CA GLY A 96 3.67 -5.26 6.13
C GLY A 96 2.63 -6.26 5.63
N PRO A 97 2.06 -6.02 4.44
CA PRO A 97 0.92 -6.80 3.94
C PRO A 97 1.18 -8.31 3.74
N VAL A 98 2.43 -8.70 3.46
CA VAL A 98 2.82 -10.10 3.25
C VAL A 98 2.77 -10.89 4.57
N ALA A 99 3.23 -10.29 5.67
CA ALA A 99 3.18 -10.92 6.99
C ALA A 99 1.78 -10.91 7.63
N THR A 100 0.85 -10.10 7.09
CA THR A 100 -0.46 -9.86 7.71
C THR A 100 -1.63 -10.21 6.80
N TYR A 101 -2.02 -9.33 5.87
CA TYR A 101 -3.18 -9.49 4.99
C TYR A 101 -3.08 -10.76 4.14
N PHE A 102 -1.91 -11.02 3.56
CA PHE A 102 -1.67 -12.22 2.77
C PHE A 102 -1.82 -13.49 3.60
N GLN A 103 -1.26 -13.53 4.82
CA GLN A 103 -1.34 -14.71 5.71
C GLN A 103 -2.77 -15.07 6.10
N THR A 104 -3.66 -14.09 6.24
CA THR A 104 -5.08 -14.39 6.50
C THR A 104 -5.84 -14.74 5.23
N ALA A 105 -5.44 -14.21 4.07
CA ALA A 105 -6.04 -14.55 2.78
C ALA A 105 -5.76 -15.99 2.34
N VAL A 106 -4.50 -16.44 2.38
CA VAL A 106 -4.09 -17.77 1.89
C VAL A 106 -4.74 -18.95 2.62
N LYS A 107 -5.27 -18.72 3.83
CA LYS A 107 -5.97 -19.75 4.62
C LYS A 107 -7.42 -19.94 4.19
N ARG A 108 -7.99 -19.04 3.40
CA ARG A 108 -9.41 -19.09 3.02
C ARG A 108 -9.60 -19.99 1.80
N LYS A 109 -10.57 -20.92 1.88
CA LYS A 109 -10.89 -21.85 0.78
C LYS A 109 -11.34 -21.16 -0.52
N ASN A 110 -11.88 -19.95 -0.41
CA ASN A 110 -12.35 -19.14 -1.54
C ASN A 110 -11.29 -18.16 -2.07
N PHE A 111 -10.04 -18.27 -1.64
CA PHE A 111 -8.94 -17.48 -2.14
C PHE A 111 -7.95 -18.37 -2.89
N THR A 112 -7.50 -17.94 -4.07
CA THR A 112 -6.46 -18.61 -4.84
C THR A 112 -5.39 -17.60 -5.18
N TYR A 113 -4.13 -17.97 -4.94
CA TYR A 113 -2.96 -17.17 -5.32
C TYR A 113 -2.12 -17.94 -6.32
N LYS A 114 -1.68 -17.26 -7.38
CA LYS A 114 -0.80 -17.80 -8.41
C LYS A 114 0.37 -16.84 -8.61
N GLN A 115 1.58 -17.39 -8.52
CA GLN A 115 2.82 -16.69 -8.82
C GLN A 115 3.27 -17.01 -10.24
N TYR A 116 4.19 -16.21 -10.77
CA TYR A 116 4.76 -16.40 -12.11
C TYR A 116 3.74 -16.32 -13.26
N VAL A 117 2.60 -15.66 -13.00
CA VAL A 117 1.56 -15.38 -13.98
C VAL A 117 1.58 -13.90 -14.31
N TYR A 118 1.84 -13.57 -15.58
CA TYR A 118 1.84 -12.23 -16.09
C TYR A 118 0.53 -11.93 -16.81
N VAL A 119 -0.22 -10.93 -16.34
CA VAL A 119 -1.43 -10.44 -17.01
C VAL A 119 -1.03 -9.51 -18.16
N GLN A 120 -1.46 -9.85 -19.36
CA GLN A 120 -1.15 -9.10 -20.58
C GLN A 120 -2.12 -7.94 -20.82
N ASN A 121 -3.41 -8.20 -20.65
CA ASN A 121 -4.52 -7.26 -20.83
C ASN A 121 -5.79 -7.81 -20.16
N VAL A 122 -6.80 -6.96 -19.95
CA VAL A 122 -8.16 -7.43 -19.68
C VAL A 122 -8.84 -7.82 -21.00
N VAL A 123 -9.71 -8.84 -20.96
CA VAL A 123 -10.57 -9.22 -22.09
C VAL A 123 -11.92 -8.55 -21.89
N ARG A 124 -12.46 -7.92 -22.93
CA ARG A 124 -13.69 -7.12 -22.83
C ARG A 124 -14.52 -7.09 -24.11
N ASN A 125 -15.82 -6.89 -23.94
CA ASN A 125 -16.76 -6.54 -25.00
C ASN A 125 -17.36 -5.15 -24.68
N GLY A 126 -16.97 -4.13 -25.44
CA GLY A 126 -17.29 -2.74 -25.09
C GLY A 126 -16.81 -2.38 -23.69
N ALA A 127 -17.74 -1.97 -22.83
CA ALA A 127 -17.50 -1.63 -21.43
C ALA A 127 -17.48 -2.85 -20.47
N GLN A 128 -17.94 -4.02 -20.92
CA GLN A 128 -18.01 -5.22 -20.08
C GLN A 128 -16.68 -5.99 -20.11
N ILE A 129 -15.97 -6.03 -18.98
CA ILE A 129 -14.83 -6.93 -18.80
C ILE A 129 -15.35 -8.36 -18.62
N THR A 130 -14.80 -9.32 -19.37
CA THR A 130 -15.19 -10.73 -19.33
C THR A 130 -14.11 -11.64 -18.74
N GLY A 131 -12.87 -11.14 -18.61
CA GLY A 131 -11.77 -11.92 -18.05
C GLY A 131 -10.42 -11.19 -18.08
N VAL A 132 -9.36 -11.92 -17.77
CA VAL A 132 -7.96 -11.48 -17.91
C VAL A 132 -7.20 -12.44 -18.80
N LYS A 133 -6.39 -11.90 -19.72
CA LYS A 133 -5.47 -12.69 -20.55
C LYS A 133 -4.13 -12.78 -19.83
N THR A 134 -3.63 -14.00 -19.68
CA THR A 134 -2.35 -14.30 -19.04
C THR A 134 -1.39 -15.00 -20.00
N ASN A 135 -0.12 -15.12 -19.59
CA ASN A 135 0.87 -15.96 -20.25
C ASN A 135 0.80 -17.44 -19.85
N ASP A 136 -0.05 -17.82 -18.90
CA ASP A 136 -0.15 -19.18 -18.39
C ASP A 136 -1.39 -19.87 -18.97
N THR A 137 -1.16 -20.73 -19.97
CA THR A 137 -2.23 -21.47 -20.68
C THR A 137 -2.84 -22.59 -19.85
N SER A 138 -2.28 -22.93 -18.68
CA SER A 138 -2.85 -23.93 -17.79
C SER A 138 -4.03 -23.41 -16.97
N LEU A 139 -4.18 -22.08 -16.84
CA LEU A 139 -5.22 -21.43 -16.03
C LEU A 139 -6.55 -21.23 -16.77
N GLY A 140 -6.58 -21.47 -18.07
CA GLY A 140 -7.78 -21.41 -18.89
C GLY A 140 -7.48 -21.47 -20.38
N PRO A 141 -8.52 -21.57 -21.23
CA PRO A 141 -8.35 -21.68 -22.68
C PRO A 141 -7.50 -20.53 -23.23
N ASN A 142 -6.36 -20.88 -23.85
CA ASN A 142 -5.38 -19.90 -24.32
C ASN A 142 -4.98 -18.88 -23.21
N GLY A 143 -4.87 -19.30 -21.96
CA GLY A 143 -4.48 -18.46 -20.82
C GLY A 143 -5.49 -17.37 -20.43
N VAL A 144 -6.73 -17.45 -20.90
CA VAL A 144 -7.81 -16.56 -20.48
C VAL A 144 -8.48 -17.10 -19.22
N ILE A 145 -8.50 -16.29 -18.17
CA ILE A 145 -9.23 -16.57 -16.93
C ILE A 145 -10.54 -15.78 -16.98
N PRO A 146 -11.70 -16.44 -17.12
CA PRO A 146 -12.98 -15.75 -17.23
C PRO A 146 -13.50 -15.28 -15.88
N LEU A 147 -14.36 -14.26 -15.90
CA LEU A 147 -15.16 -13.83 -14.75
C LEU A 147 -16.50 -14.57 -14.69
N THR A 148 -17.10 -14.57 -13.50
CA THR A 148 -18.54 -14.86 -13.36
C THR A 148 -19.37 -13.70 -13.94
N SER A 149 -20.68 -13.90 -14.12
CA SER A 149 -21.57 -12.88 -14.72
C SER A 149 -21.58 -11.52 -14.01
N LYS A 150 -21.35 -11.51 -12.69
CA LYS A 150 -21.20 -10.29 -11.86
C LYS A 150 -19.77 -10.10 -11.36
N GLY A 151 -18.81 -10.83 -11.92
CA GLY A 151 -17.41 -10.78 -11.54
C GLY A 151 -16.78 -9.43 -11.86
N ARG A 152 -15.67 -9.13 -11.19
CA ARG A 152 -14.94 -7.87 -11.34
C ARG A 152 -13.44 -8.18 -11.45
N VAL A 153 -12.73 -7.36 -12.22
CA VAL A 153 -11.27 -7.30 -12.19
C VAL A 153 -10.84 -6.08 -11.38
N VAL A 154 -9.84 -6.25 -10.50
CA VAL A 154 -9.17 -5.16 -9.79
C VAL A 154 -7.71 -5.16 -10.25
N LEU A 155 -7.26 -4.06 -10.86
CA LEU A 155 -5.87 -3.91 -11.31
C LEU A 155 -5.01 -3.32 -10.19
N SER A 156 -4.07 -4.10 -9.67
CA SER A 156 -3.14 -3.71 -8.61
C SER A 156 -1.68 -3.94 -9.01
N ALA A 157 -1.33 -3.66 -10.27
CA ALA A 157 -0.03 -3.94 -10.88
C ALA A 157 0.98 -2.77 -10.75
N GLY A 158 0.69 -1.79 -9.89
CA GLY A 158 1.55 -0.61 -9.67
C GLY A 158 1.42 0.48 -10.73
N SER A 159 2.11 1.61 -10.51
CA SER A 159 2.00 2.83 -11.33
C SER A 159 2.43 2.65 -12.79
N PHE A 160 3.23 1.64 -13.11
CA PHE A 160 3.64 1.34 -14.50
C PHE A 160 2.96 0.09 -15.06
N GLY A 161 2.75 -0.94 -14.22
CA GLY A 161 2.10 -2.17 -14.66
C GLY A 161 0.62 -1.99 -14.93
N THR A 162 -0.10 -1.25 -14.08
CA THR A 162 -1.54 -1.00 -14.28
C THR A 162 -1.80 -0.21 -15.56
N PRO A 163 -1.16 0.95 -15.82
CA PRO A 163 -1.36 1.66 -17.10
C PRO A 163 -0.97 0.81 -18.31
N ARG A 164 0.11 0.02 -18.25
CA ARG A 164 0.47 -0.89 -19.35
C ARG A 164 -0.65 -1.89 -19.66
N ILE A 165 -1.28 -2.48 -18.64
CA ILE A 165 -2.44 -3.36 -18.83
C ILE A 165 -3.61 -2.58 -19.44
N LEU A 166 -3.88 -1.37 -18.97
CA LEU A 166 -4.96 -0.52 -19.50
C LEU A 166 -4.74 -0.15 -20.97
N PHE A 167 -3.55 0.31 -21.35
CA PHE A 167 -3.20 0.67 -22.74
C PHE A 167 -3.31 -0.54 -23.67
N ARG A 168 -2.78 -1.70 -23.26
CA ARG A 168 -2.93 -2.97 -23.99
C ARG A 168 -4.38 -3.48 -24.04
N SER A 169 -5.26 -2.90 -23.22
CA SER A 169 -6.70 -3.15 -23.25
C SER A 169 -7.47 -2.05 -23.97
N GLY A 170 -6.80 -1.14 -24.68
CA GLY A 170 -7.42 0.00 -25.38
C GLY A 170 -8.12 0.97 -24.44
N ILE A 171 -7.56 1.21 -23.25
CA ILE A 171 -8.02 2.19 -22.27
C ILE A 171 -6.86 3.12 -21.94
N GLY A 172 -6.91 4.36 -22.43
CA GLY A 172 -5.88 5.36 -22.19
C GLY A 172 -5.77 6.34 -23.35
N PRO A 173 -4.73 7.20 -23.33
CA PRO A 173 -4.41 8.09 -24.45
C PRO A 173 -4.16 7.31 -25.75
N THR A 174 -4.39 7.96 -26.90
CA THR A 174 -4.30 7.33 -28.24
C THR A 174 -2.89 7.25 -28.82
N ASP A 175 -1.94 7.98 -28.24
CA ASP A 175 -0.53 8.03 -28.63
C ASP A 175 0.33 6.93 -27.99
N MET A 176 -0.31 6.03 -27.24
CA MET A 176 0.31 4.92 -26.52
C MET A 176 0.24 3.58 -27.26
#